data_AF-A0A6I4MMZ4-F1
#
_entry.id   AF-A0A6I4MMZ4-F1
#
_cell.length_a   1.000
_cell.length_b   1.000
_cell.length_c   1.000
_cell.angle_alpha   90.00
_cell.angle_beta   90.00
_cell.angle_gamma   90.00
#
_symmetry.space_group_name_H-M   'P 1'
#
loop_
_entity.id
_entity.type
_entity.pdbx_description
1 polymer ?
#
loop_
_entity_poly.entity_id
_entity_poly.type
_entity_poly.pdbx_seq_one_letter_code
_entity_poly.pdbx_strand_id
1 'polypeptide(L)' 'MARVLRHPLNRSRYYSFEEDGRVRVDLDRTGDGAERSGHFDDTGRWLDGDLKTADPQMCRYLYSNWRLARANAAGREND' A
#
# COMPACT_ATOMS: atom_id res chain seq x y z
N MET A 1 1.04 10.20 8.84
CA MET A 1 1.37 8.75 8.89
C MET A 1 0.42 8.00 7.98
N ALA A 2 0.93 7.28 6.99
CA ALA A 2 0.13 6.48 6.08
C ALA A 2 -0.58 5.34 6.83
N ARG A 3 -1.85 5.11 6.51
CA ARG A 3 -2.65 4.03 7.12
C ARG A 3 -2.10 2.68 6.63
N VAL A 4 -1.60 1.86 7.56
CA VAL A 4 -1.14 0.50 7.27
C VAL A 4 -2.33 -0.45 7.35
N LEU A 5 -2.50 -1.29 6.33
CA LEU A 5 -3.59 -2.25 6.23
C LEU A 5 -3.03 -3.66 6.06
N ARG A 6 -3.41 -4.57 6.96
CA ARG A 6 -3.08 -5.98 6.85
C ARG A 6 -4.00 -6.65 5.85
N HIS A 7 -3.43 -7.43 4.94
CA HIS A 7 -4.23 -8.13 3.92
C HIS A 7 -5.15 -9.17 4.56
N PRO A 8 -6.44 -9.20 4.19
CA PRO A 8 -7.45 -10.04 4.85
C PRO A 8 -7.23 -11.55 4.66
N LEU A 9 -6.77 -11.96 3.47
CA LEU A 9 -6.57 -13.35 3.09
C LEU A 9 -5.10 -13.80 3.27
N ASN A 10 -4.15 -12.95 2.88
CA ASN A 10 -2.72 -13.21 3.10
C ASN A 10 -2.21 -12.37 4.26
N ARG A 11 -2.46 -12.84 5.49
CA ARG A 11 -2.13 -12.11 6.72
C ARG A 11 -0.64 -11.84 6.92
N SER A 12 0.23 -12.46 6.12
CA SER A 12 1.66 -12.18 6.12
C SER A 12 2.04 -10.94 5.32
N ARG A 13 1.08 -10.15 4.81
CA ARG A 13 1.35 -8.93 4.03
C ARG A 13 0.67 -7.71 4.62
N TYR A 14 1.44 -6.64 4.74
CA TYR A 14 0.97 -5.31 5.11
C TYR A 14 1.13 -4.39 3.93
N TYR A 15 0.15 -3.52 3.75
CA TYR A 15 0.10 -2.58 2.65
C TYR A 15 -0.02 -1.17 3.22
N SER A 16 0.75 -0.25 2.65
CA SER A 16 0.71 1.17 2.95
C SER A 16 0.80 1.97 1.65
N PHE A 17 0.58 3.28 1.76
CA PHE A 17 0.54 4.16 0.62
C PHE A 17 1.52 5.31 0.84
N GLU A 18 2.31 5.62 -0.18
CA GLU A 18 3.32 6.68 -0.16
C GLU A 18 2.73 7.99 -0.71
N GLU A 19 3.34 9.13 -0.39
CA GLU A 19 2.81 10.45 -0.77
C GLU A 19 2.79 10.67 -2.29
N ASP A 20 3.63 9.95 -3.02
CA ASP A 20 3.82 10.03 -4.46
C ASP A 20 2.85 9.17 -5.28
N GLY A 21 1.96 8.42 -4.63
CA GLY A 21 1.00 7.56 -5.33
C GLY A 21 1.35 6.07 -5.33
N ARG A 22 2.51 5.68 -4.78
CA ARG A 22 2.93 4.27 -4.77
C ARG A 22 2.33 3.50 -3.61
N VAL A 23 2.14 2.20 -3.83
CA VAL A 23 1.74 1.24 -2.80
C VAL A 23 2.98 0.51 -2.32
N ARG A 24 3.28 0.62 -1.03
CA ARG A 24 4.33 -0.16 -0.39
C ARG A 24 3.73 -1.41 0.23
N VAL A 25 4.40 -2.55 0.04
CA VAL A 25 3.99 -3.83 0.61
C VAL A 25 5.14 -4.42 1.40
N ASP A 26 4.90 -4.71 2.67
CA ASP A 26 5.86 -5.31 3.59
C ASP A 26 5.39 -6.72 3.99
N LEU A 27 6.32 -7.67 4.09
CA LEU A 27 6.06 -9.00 4.65
C LEU A 27 6.07 -8.94 6.19
N ASP A 28 5.15 -9.67 6.81
CA ASP A 28 5.07 -9.88 8.26
C ASP A 28 6.33 -10.58 8.75
N ARG A 29 6.95 -10.03 9.79
CA ARG A 29 8.12 -10.63 10.45
C ARG A 29 7.65 -11.81 11.31
N THR A 30 7.51 -12.98 10.70
CA THR A 30 7.41 -14.24 11.44
C THR A 30 8.64 -15.10 11.11
N GLY A 31 9.78 -14.78 11.75
CA GLY A 31 11.05 -15.53 11.66
C GLY A 31 12.31 -14.66 11.54
N ASP A 32 13.49 -15.29 11.61
CA ASP A 32 14.86 -14.72 11.43
C ASP A 32 15.15 -14.14 10.03
N GLY A 33 14.12 -13.95 9.20
CA GLY A 33 14.26 -13.45 7.84
C GLY A 33 14.27 -11.93 7.77
N ALA A 34 15.15 -11.39 6.91
CA ALA A 34 15.24 -9.95 6.62
C ALA A 34 13.88 -9.36 6.20
N GLU A 35 13.66 -8.09 6.57
CA GLU A 35 12.53 -7.30 6.06
C GLU A 35 12.54 -7.31 4.53
N ARG A 36 11.48 -7.84 3.93
CA ARG A 36 11.26 -7.79 2.49
C ARG A 36 10.09 -6.88 2.22
N SER A 37 10.36 -5.83 1.46
CA SER A 37 9.36 -4.89 0.98
C SER A 37 9.43 -4.75 -0.53
N GLY A 38 8.37 -4.21 -1.11
CA GLY A 38 8.32 -3.85 -2.52
C GLY A 38 7.38 -2.68 -2.76
N HIS A 39 7.69 -1.88 -3.76
CA HIS A 39 6.83 -0.81 -4.23
C HIS A 39 6.11 -1.22 -5.50
N PHE A 40 4.85 -0.84 -5.56
CA PHE A 40 3.92 -1.19 -6.63
C PHE A 40 3.13 0.03 -7.05
N ASP A 41 2.69 0.06 -8.30
CA ASP A 41 1.70 1.03 -8.75
C ASP A 41 0.28 0.66 -8.30
N ASP A 42 -0.70 1.49 -8.68
CA ASP A 42 -2.11 1.30 -8.33
C ASP A 42 -2.77 0.09 -9.01
N THR A 43 -2.09 -0.51 -9.99
CA THR A 43 -2.51 -1.74 -10.68
C THR A 43 -1.83 -2.99 -10.12
N GLY A 44 -0.92 -2.84 -9.14
CA GLY A 44 -0.14 -3.93 -8.58
C GLY A 44 1.09 -4.31 -9.42
N ARG A 45 1.50 -3.47 -10.38
CA ARG A 45 2.74 -3.66 -11.12
C ARG A 45 3.93 -3.32 -10.21
N TRP A 46 4.91 -4.20 -10.18
CA TRP A 46 6.14 -4.00 -9.42
C TRP A 46 6.98 -2.85 -10.00
N LEU A 47 7.51 -2.01 -9.11
CA LEU A 47 8.37 -0.87 -9.41
C LEU A 47 9.80 -1.10 -8.90
N ASP A 48 9.93 -1.42 -7.61
CA ASP A 48 11.23 -1.67 -6.97
C ASP A 48 11.09 -2.55 -5.70
N GLY A 49 12.24 -2.94 -5.12
CA GLY A 49 12.32 -3.70 -3.87
C GLY A 49 12.40 -5.23 -4.04
N ASP A 50 12.58 -5.92 -2.92
CA ASP A 50 12.84 -7.37 -2.87
C ASP A 50 11.57 -8.22 -3.03
N LEU A 51 10.41 -7.67 -2.67
CA LEU A 51 9.12 -8.30 -2.85
C LEU A 51 8.58 -7.98 -4.25
N LYS A 52 8.59 -8.98 -5.15
CA LYS A 52 8.18 -8.80 -6.56
C LYS A 52 6.70 -9.07 -6.84
N THR A 53 5.92 -9.43 -5.82
CA THR A 53 4.49 -9.76 -5.98
C THR A 53 3.65 -9.07 -4.92
N ALA A 54 2.54 -8.49 -5.36
CA ALA A 54 1.48 -7.92 -4.53
C ALA A 54 0.13 -8.46 -5.00
N ASP A 55 -0.91 -8.28 -4.18
CA ASP A 55 -2.29 -8.47 -4.62
C ASP A 55 -2.74 -7.20 -5.37
N PRO A 56 -3.02 -7.27 -6.68
CA PRO A 56 -3.47 -6.12 -7.48
C PRO A 56 -4.74 -5.46 -6.94
N GLN A 57 -5.67 -6.24 -6.38
CA GLN A 57 -6.93 -5.74 -5.84
C GLN A 57 -6.68 -4.92 -4.56
N MET A 58 -5.72 -5.34 -3.74
CA MET A 58 -5.30 -4.58 -2.57
C MET A 58 -4.64 -3.26 -2.97
N CYS A 59 -3.72 -3.27 -3.93
CA CYS A 59 -3.10 -2.06 -4.47
C CYS A 59 -4.16 -1.07 -4.96
N ARG A 60 -5.12 -1.56 -5.76
CA ARG A 60 -6.21 -0.75 -6.30
C ARG A 60 -7.13 -0.18 -5.22
N TYR A 61 -7.44 -0.99 -4.21
CA TYR A 61 -8.27 -0.58 -3.07
C TYR A 61 -7.61 0.55 -2.27
N LEU A 62 -6.32 0.41 -1.95
CA LEU A 62 -5.58 1.45 -1.23
C LEU A 62 -5.49 2.75 -2.02
N TYR A 63 -5.19 2.66 -3.31
CA TYR A 63 -5.16 3.82 -4.20
C TYR A 63 -6.50 4.57 -4.22
N SER A 64 -7.60 3.82 -4.33
CA SER A 64 -8.95 4.40 -4.35
C SER A 64 -9.28 5.12 -3.03
N ASN A 65 -8.93 4.53 -1.88
CA ASN A 65 -9.12 5.16 -0.58
C ASN A 65 -8.24 6.41 -0.40
N TRP A 66 -6.99 6.36 -0.87
CA TRP A 66 -6.09 7.51 -0.83
C TRP A 66 -6.62 8.67 -1.67
N ARG A 67 -7.09 8.39 -2.90
CA ARG A 67 -7.68 9.41 -3.78
C ARG A 67 -8.91 10.06 -3.15
N LEU A 68 -9.79 9.27 -2.54
CA LEU A 68 -10.96 9.77 -1.82
C LEU A 68 -10.56 10.63 -0.61
N ALA A 69 -9.57 10.20 0.18
CA ALA A 69 -9.08 10.97 1.31
C ALA A 69 -8.52 12.33 0.89
N ARG A 70 -7.77 12.40 -0.22
CA ARG A 70 -7.26 13.67 -0.77
C ARG A 70 -8.35 14.58 -1.29
N ALA A 71 -9.35 14.04 -2.00
CA ALA A 71 -10.49 14.82 -2.46
C ALA A 71 -11.28 15.43 -1.29
N ASN A 72 -11.51 14.65 -0.23
CA ASN A 72 -12.20 15.13 0.97
C ASN A 72 -11.38 16.19 1.74
N ALA A 73 -10.06 16.07 1.76
CA ALA A 73 -9.19 17.09 2.36
C ALA A 73 -9.28 18.42 1.58
N ALA A 74 -9.19 18.38 0.25
CA ALA A 74 -9.28 19.57 -0.60
C ALA A 74 -10.68 20.25 -0.54
N GLY A 75 -11.74 19.47 -0.35
CA GLY A 75 -13.10 19.99 -0.17
C GLY A 75 -13.27 20.75 1.15
N ARG A 76 -12.57 20.35 2.22
CA ARG A 76 -12.64 21.00 3.55
C ARG A 76 -11.87 22.32 3.66
N GLU A 77 -10.95 22.60 2.74
CA GLU A 77 -10.23 23.88 2.71
C GLU A 77 -11.05 25.01 2.05
N ASN A 78 -12.19 24.69 1.45
CA ASN A 78 -13.08 25.63 0.77
C ASN A 78 -14.39 25.93 1.54
N ASP A 79 -14.51 25.46 2.78
CA ASP A 79 -15.62 25.73 3.73
C ASP A 79 -15.08 26.57 4.89
#